data_AF-A0A2W7RHB6-F1
#
_entry.id   AF-A0A2W7RHB6-F1
#
_cell.length_a   1.000
_cell.length_b   1.000
_cell.length_c   1.000
_cell.angle_alpha   90.00
_cell.angle_beta   90.00
_cell.angle_gamma   90.00
#
_symmetry.space_group_name_H-M   'P 1'
#
loop_
_entity.id
_entity.type
_entity.pdbx_description
1 polymer ?
#
loop_
_entity_poly.entity_id
_entity_poly.type
_entity_poly.pdbx_seq_one_letter_code
_entity_poly.pdbx_strand_id
1 'polypeptide(L)' 'MIEYVKTILQKVSFSNYLFERELRKGLRLISPNEIQEFKDWCYLMFGKAHHIILNRYFQPTF' A
#
# COMPACT_ATOMS: atom_id res chain seq x y z
N MET A 1 -7.15 9.45 7.01
CA MET A 1 -7.34 7.97 6.95
C MET A 1 -6.05 7.24 6.63
N ILE A 2 -5.11 7.91 5.96
CA ILE A 2 -3.82 7.35 5.57
C ILE A 2 -3.00 6.75 6.75
N GLU A 3 -2.89 7.44 7.88
CA GLU A 3 -2.11 6.97 9.05
C GLU A 3 -2.61 5.65 9.66
N TYR A 4 -3.93 5.45 9.64
CA TYR A 4 -4.56 4.20 10.07
C TYR A 4 -4.16 3.04 9.15
N VAL A 5 -4.23 3.25 7.84
CA VAL A 5 -3.82 2.27 6.83
C VAL A 5 -2.33 1.98 6.92
N LYS A 6 -1.48 3.00 7.07
CA LYS A 6 -0.03 2.85 7.26
C LYS A 6 0.27 1.95 8.47
N THR A 7 -0.42 2.15 9.59
CA THR A 7 -0.27 1.32 10.80
C THR A 7 -0.65 -0.14 10.56
N ILE A 8 -1.77 -0.39 9.87
CA ILE A 8 -2.21 -1.77 9.56
C ILE A 8 -1.20 -2.44 8.64
N LEU A 9 -0.78 -1.78 7.57
CA LEU A 9 0.18 -2.35 6.61
C LEU A 9 1.49 -2.74 7.28
N GLN A 10 2.01 -1.93 8.19
CA GLN A 10 3.17 -2.30 8.99
C GLN A 10 2.94 -3.58 9.79
N LYS A 11 1.79 -3.70 10.48
CA LYS A 11 1.46 -4.89 11.27
C LYS A 11 1.30 -6.16 10.44
N VAL A 12 0.79 -6.07 9.21
CA VAL A 12 0.56 -7.24 8.35
C VAL A 12 1.67 -7.50 7.33
N SER A 13 2.73 -6.67 7.31
CA SER A 13 3.81 -6.71 6.31
C SER A 13 4.64 -8.00 6.31
N PHE A 14 4.50 -8.83 7.34
CA PHE A 14 5.14 -10.15 7.42
C PHE A 14 4.54 -11.19 6.46
N SER A 15 3.36 -10.94 5.90
CA SER A 15 2.68 -11.87 4.99
C SER A 15 2.24 -11.15 3.71
N ASN A 16 2.70 -11.62 2.56
CA ASN A 16 2.31 -11.11 1.25
C ASN A 16 0.78 -11.13 1.06
N TYR A 17 0.12 -12.21 1.50
CA TYR A 17 -1.33 -12.36 1.38
C TYR A 17 -2.09 -11.34 2.24
N LEU A 18 -1.69 -11.15 3.50
CA LEU A 18 -2.35 -10.17 4.38
C LEU A 18 -2.04 -8.74 3.94
N PHE A 19 -0.79 -8.48 3.55
CA PHE A 19 -0.36 -7.19 3.03
C PHE A 19 -1.19 -6.77 1.81
N GLU A 20 -1.32 -7.64 0.80
CA GLU A 20 -2.13 -7.37 -0.39
C GLU A 20 -3.60 -7.11 -0.05
N ARG A 21 -4.18 -7.89 0.86
CA ARG A 21 -5.57 -7.73 1.29
C ARG A 21 -5.82 -6.39 1.98
N GLU A 22 -4.95 -6.00 2.90
CA GLU A 22 -5.11 -4.73 3.61
C GLU A 22 -4.73 -3.53 2.74
N LEU A 23 -3.77 -3.67 1.83
CA LEU A 23 -3.44 -2.64 0.84
C LEU A 23 -4.66 -2.31 -0.02
N ARG A 24 -5.34 -3.34 -0.54
CA ARG A 24 -6.56 -3.16 -1.34
C ARG A 24 -7.68 -2.47 -0.57
N LYS A 25 -7.82 -2.74 0.74
CA LYS A 25 -8.79 -2.02 1.59
C LYS A 25 -8.36 -0.57 1.79
N GLY A 26 -7.09 -0.36 2.08
CA GLY A 26 -6.49 0.96 2.27
C GLY A 26 -6.72 1.89 1.09
N LEU A 27 -6.50 1.40 -0.14
CA LEU A 27 -6.73 2.16 -1.37
C LEU A 27 -8.17 2.62 -1.56
N ARG A 28 -9.15 1.96 -0.93
CA ARG A 28 -10.58 2.38 -0.96
C ARG A 28 -10.92 3.38 0.14
N LEU A 29 -10.11 3.46 1.20
CA LEU A 29 -10.35 4.29 2.39
C LEU A 29 -9.61 5.63 2.32
N ILE A 30 -8.53 5.69 1.54
CA ILE A 30 -7.69 6.87 1.42
C ILE A 30 -8.30 7.83 0.38
N SER A 31 -8.25 9.13 0.68
CA SER A 31 -8.76 10.15 -0.22
C SER A 31 -7.91 10.23 -1.50
N PRO A 32 -8.49 10.56 -2.67
CA PRO A 32 -7.72 10.71 -3.91
C PRO A 32 -6.51 11.65 -3.78
N ASN A 33 -6.64 12.72 -3.00
CA ASN A 33 -5.59 13.70 -2.75
C ASN A 33 -4.42 13.15 -1.91
N GLU A 34 -4.64 12.07 -1.16
CA GLU A 34 -3.65 11.40 -0.32
C GLU A 34 -2.99 10.19 -1.03
N ILE A 35 -3.52 9.75 -2.18
CA ILE A 35 -3.06 8.52 -2.87
C ILE A 35 -1.59 8.60 -3.28
N GLN A 36 -1.12 9.76 -3.75
CA GLN A 36 0.27 9.91 -4.18
C GLN A 36 1.24 9.79 -2.99
N GLU A 37 0.96 10.49 -1.88
CA GLU A 37 1.74 10.37 -0.65
C GLU A 37 1.74 8.91 -0.14
N PHE A 38 0.59 8.25 -0.17
CA PHE A 38 0.47 6.87 0.26
C PHE A 38 1.27 5.90 -0.59
N LYS A 39 1.25 6.09 -1.92
CA LYS A 39 2.05 5.30 -2.87
C LYS A 39 3.54 5.43 -2.56
N ASP A 40 4.04 6.66 -2.47
CA ASP A 40 5.47 6.92 -2.25
C ASP A 40 5.93 6.31 -0.91
N TRP A 41 5.12 6.46 0.13
CA TRP A 41 5.37 5.81 1.42
C TRP A 41 5.38 4.28 1.33
N CYS A 42 4.45 3.66 0.59
CA CYS A 42 4.42 2.21 0.43
C CYS A 42 5.68 1.68 -0.26
N TYR A 43 6.16 2.34 -1.31
CA TYR A 43 7.40 1.96 -2.00
C TYR A 43 8.64 2.15 -1.12
N LEU A 44 8.70 3.24 -0.35
CA LEU A 44 9.80 3.49 0.60
C LEU A 44 9.88 2.40 1.67
N MET A 45 8.75 2.04 2.27
CA MET A 45 8.71 1.09 3.40
C MET A 45 8.77 -0.37 2.96
N PHE A 46 8.07 -0.71 1.88
CA PHE A 46 7.81 -2.10 1.51
C PHE A 46 8.34 -2.48 0.14
N GLY A 47 8.99 -1.57 -0.60
CA GLY A 47 9.51 -1.84 -1.94
C GLY A 47 10.39 -3.08 -2.02
N LYS A 48 11.29 -3.29 -1.04
CA LYS A 48 12.17 -4.47 -1.05
C LYS A 48 11.43 -5.80 -0.97
N ALA A 49 10.41 -5.90 -0.12
CA ALA A 49 9.70 -7.15 0.15
C ALA A 49 8.46 -7.35 -0.74
N HIS A 50 7.76 -6.26 -1.08
CA HIS A 50 6.42 -6.27 -1.67
C HIS A 50 6.33 -5.55 -3.02
N HIS A 51 7.44 -5.25 -3.70
CA HIS A 51 7.42 -4.53 -5.00
C HIS A 51 6.46 -5.13 -6.03
N ILE A 52 6.34 -6.46 -6.12
CA ILE A 52 5.42 -7.12 -7.06
C ILE A 52 3.98 -6.73 -6.79
N ILE A 53 3.58 -6.73 -5.51
CA ILE A 53 2.23 -6.34 -5.08
C ILE A 53 2.05 -4.84 -5.33
N LEU A 54 3.00 -4.01 -4.90
CA LEU A 54 2.92 -2.56 -5.09
C LEU A 54 2.77 -2.18 -6.56
N ASN A 55 3.57 -2.79 -7.45
CA ASN A 55 3.48 -2.56 -8.89
C ASN A 55 2.11 -2.93 -9.45
N ARG A 56 1.51 -4.04 -9.00
CA ARG A 56 0.16 -4.44 -9.43
C ARG A 56 -0.92 -3.39 -9.14
N TYR A 57 -0.79 -2.66 -8.03
CA TYR A 57 -1.83 -1.71 -7.60
C TYR A 57 -1.54 -0.25 -7.94
N PHE A 58 -0.26 0.12 -8.09
CA PHE A 58 0.16 1.51 -8.28
C PHE A 58 0.75 1.85 -9.65
N GLN A 59 0.94 0.86 -10.53
CA GLN A 59 1.40 1.15 -11.89
C GLN A 59 0.27 1.77 -12.72
N PRO A 60 0.58 2.82 -13.50
CA PRO A 60 -0.30 3.27 -14.56
C PRO A 60 -0.29 2.20 -15.65
N THR A 61 -1.47 1.73 -16.05
CA THR A 61 -1.64 0.96 -17.28
C THR A 61 -1.12 1.83 -18.43
N PHE A 62 -0.03 1.40 -19.08
CA PHE A 62 0.37 1.95 -20.36
C PHE A 62 -0.50 1.36 -21.46
#